data_AF-A0A931AQR3-F1
#
_entry.id   AF-A0A931AQR3-F1
#
_cell.length_a   1.000
_cell.length_b   1.000
_cell.length_c   1.000
_cell.angle_alpha   90.00
_cell.angle_beta   90.00
_cell.angle_gamma   90.00
#
_symmetry.space_group_name_H-M   'P 1'
#
loop_
_entity.id
_entity.type
_entity.pdbx_description
1 polymer ?
#
loop_
_entity_poly.entity_id
_entity_poly.type
_entity_poly.pdbx_seq_one_letter_code
_entity_poly.pdbx_strand_id
1 'polypeptide(L)'
;MELDRPGRVLAALTVLPALAVAGWLLAGLPLLLLGWFAPLPAALLGLPVAALLCWAGTRRLGTVVQATPWQVAGVVAVAAASGAANLIMHAEQLVVRRDPATYAQYTAWIAGHGSLPIPTQAEAFGGPDPGLAFDSVGFYDTNGAVTPQFMPGPPMLFSIGDWFGAPFAVPPLLGALAVLTLAGVVARLAGARWAVLAALVLAVSMPILYTSRSTFSEIPSLILLFGGLSLTHDALTRSVRNSAASPGSGRGGRRPERGWGGELSAEPGGDRSLPTELGDDRSLPANPGGHHSLLANPGGDHSLSAEPGGHRSLPDEPGGGRGLPAKRGWGRSLSAGPGVGRGLAWG
;
A
#
# COMPACT_ATOMS: atom_id res chain seq x y z
N MET A 1 14.15 -24.23 -23.96
CA MET A 1 12.78 -23.72 -24.24
C MET A 1 11.80 -23.93 -23.08
N GLU A 2 11.96 -24.91 -22.19
CA GLU A 2 11.00 -25.15 -21.08
C GLU A 2 11.05 -24.14 -19.93
N LEU A 3 12.19 -23.49 -19.65
CA LEU A 3 12.32 -22.51 -18.56
C LEU A 3 11.80 -21.10 -18.92
N ASP A 4 11.60 -20.79 -20.21
CA ASP A 4 11.17 -19.46 -20.66
C ASP A 4 9.70 -19.18 -20.35
N ARG A 5 8.85 -20.22 -20.42
CA ARG A 5 7.41 -20.11 -20.12
C ARG A 5 7.13 -19.79 -18.64
N PRO A 6 7.65 -20.56 -17.67
CA PRO A 6 7.40 -20.30 -16.24
C PRO A 6 7.94 -18.93 -15.80
N GLY A 7 9.11 -18.52 -16.29
CA GLY A 7 9.66 -17.18 -16.05
C GLY A 7 8.74 -16.05 -16.49
N ARG A 8 8.21 -16.13 -17.72
CA ARG A 8 7.25 -15.16 -18.25
C ARG A 8 5.92 -15.17 -17.49
N VAL A 9 5.42 -16.35 -17.11
CA VAL A 9 4.20 -16.48 -16.31
C VAL A 9 4.37 -15.80 -14.95
N LEU A 10 5.48 -16.06 -14.24
CA LEU A 10 5.76 -15.41 -12.95
C LEU A 10 5.88 -13.89 -13.11
N ALA A 11 6.58 -13.42 -14.13
CA ALA A 11 6.71 -12.00 -14.39
C ALA A 11 5.36 -11.32 -14.64
N ALA A 12 4.47 -11.98 -15.40
CA ALA A 12 3.12 -11.47 -15.68
C ALA A 12 2.22 -11.51 -14.45
N LEU A 13 2.10 -12.66 -13.79
CA LEU A 13 1.25 -12.84 -12.60
C LEU A 13 1.55 -11.82 -11.51
N THR A 14 2.81 -11.44 -11.36
CA THR A 14 3.25 -10.54 -10.28
C THR A 14 3.09 -9.04 -10.60
N VAL A 15 2.79 -8.66 -11.84
CA VAL A 15 2.48 -7.25 -12.21
C VAL A 15 0.99 -7.03 -12.50
N LEU A 16 0.24 -8.09 -12.81
CA LEU A 16 -1.20 -8.02 -13.05
C LEU A 16 -1.98 -7.32 -11.92
N PRO A 17 -1.70 -7.55 -10.61
CA PRO A 17 -2.43 -6.87 -9.55
C PRO A 17 -2.34 -5.36 -9.62
N ALA A 18 -1.13 -4.82 -9.83
CA ALA A 18 -0.92 -3.39 -9.91
C ALA A 18 -1.57 -2.77 -11.14
N LEU A 19 -1.51 -3.47 -12.29
CA LEU A 19 -2.16 -3.02 -13.51
C LEU A 19 -3.70 -3.03 -13.39
N ALA A 20 -4.25 -4.06 -12.74
CA ALA A 20 -5.68 -4.19 -12.50
C ALA A 20 -6.19 -3.12 -11.52
N VAL A 21 -5.51 -2.94 -10.39
CA VAL A 21 -5.82 -1.90 -9.40
C VAL A 21 -5.71 -0.52 -10.03
N ALA A 22 -4.61 -0.22 -10.75
CA ALA A 22 -4.45 1.05 -11.42
C ALA A 22 -5.56 1.32 -12.45
N GLY A 23 -5.94 0.32 -13.24
CA GLY A 23 -6.99 0.47 -14.25
C GLY A 23 -8.37 0.67 -13.65
N TRP A 24 -8.69 -0.07 -12.57
CA TRP A 24 -9.92 0.12 -11.81
C TRP A 24 -10.02 1.54 -11.24
N LEU A 25 -8.94 2.01 -10.57
CA LEU A 25 -8.89 3.34 -9.98
C LEU A 25 -8.94 4.46 -11.04
N LEU A 26 -8.28 4.26 -12.18
CA LEU A 26 -8.26 5.22 -13.28
C LEU A 26 -9.67 5.46 -13.86
N ALA A 27 -10.50 4.41 -13.93
CA ALA A 27 -11.89 4.53 -14.36
C ALA A 27 -12.83 4.96 -13.23
N GLY A 28 -12.61 4.46 -12.01
CA GLY A 28 -13.46 4.68 -10.84
C GLY A 28 -13.42 6.13 -10.34
N LEU A 29 -12.25 6.76 -10.34
CA LEU A 29 -12.10 8.12 -9.81
C LEU A 29 -12.96 9.14 -10.57
N PRO A 30 -12.93 9.20 -11.92
CA PRO A 30 -13.86 10.08 -12.67
C PRO A 30 -15.33 9.77 -12.40
N LEU A 31 -15.72 8.50 -12.29
CA LEU A 31 -17.10 8.12 -11.95
C LEU A 31 -17.50 8.66 -10.59
N LEU A 32 -16.63 8.55 -9.58
CA LEU A 32 -16.89 9.05 -8.24
C LEU A 32 -17.02 10.58 -8.21
N LEU A 33 -16.13 11.28 -8.92
CA LEU A 33 -16.18 12.74 -9.04
C LEU A 33 -17.45 13.23 -9.74
N LEU A 34 -17.99 12.44 -10.67
CA LEU A 34 -19.26 12.72 -11.36
C LEU A 34 -20.49 12.26 -10.56
N GLY A 35 -20.30 11.59 -9.42
CA GLY A 35 -21.39 11.02 -8.62
C GLY A 35 -22.05 9.78 -9.24
N TRP A 36 -21.38 9.11 -10.17
CA TRP A 36 -21.86 7.94 -10.92
C TRP A 36 -21.14 6.65 -10.53
N PHE A 37 -20.48 6.63 -9.38
CA PHE A 37 -19.75 5.44 -8.92
C PHE A 37 -20.70 4.37 -8.39
N ALA A 38 -21.20 3.54 -9.29
CA ALA A 38 -22.13 2.46 -9.01
C ALA A 38 -21.62 1.14 -9.62
N PRO A 39 -22.16 -0.03 -9.22
CA PRO A 39 -21.62 -1.33 -9.64
C PRO A 39 -21.53 -1.48 -11.17
N LEU A 40 -22.59 -1.11 -11.88
CA LEU A 40 -22.67 -1.28 -13.33
C LEU A 40 -21.74 -0.33 -14.10
N PRO A 41 -21.77 1.02 -13.90
CA PRO A 41 -20.81 1.92 -14.54
C PRO A 41 -19.35 1.58 -14.22
N ALA A 42 -19.05 1.26 -12.95
CA ALA A 42 -17.70 0.91 -12.53
C ALA A 42 -17.23 -0.40 -13.18
N ALA A 43 -18.08 -1.42 -13.30
CA ALA A 43 -17.73 -2.65 -14.01
C ALA A 43 -17.52 -2.42 -15.52
N LEU A 44 -18.42 -1.65 -16.16
CA LEU A 44 -18.38 -1.39 -17.60
C LEU A 44 -17.15 -0.56 -18.03
N LEU A 45 -16.63 0.32 -17.17
CA LEU A 45 -15.44 1.13 -17.48
C LEU A 45 -14.17 0.57 -16.84
N GLY A 46 -14.25 0.16 -15.57
CA GLY A 46 -13.13 -0.34 -14.79
C GLY A 46 -12.56 -1.65 -15.31
N LEU A 47 -13.40 -2.64 -15.65
CA LEU A 47 -12.91 -3.93 -16.14
C LEU A 47 -12.20 -3.80 -17.51
N PRO A 48 -12.74 -3.07 -18.51
CA PRO A 48 -12.01 -2.88 -19.77
C PRO A 48 -10.71 -2.10 -19.61
N VAL A 49 -10.67 -1.05 -18.78
CA VAL A 49 -9.44 -0.29 -18.55
C VAL A 49 -8.40 -1.15 -17.82
N ALA A 50 -8.79 -1.89 -16.79
CA ALA A 50 -7.93 -2.87 -16.12
C ALA A 50 -7.41 -3.93 -17.08
N ALA A 51 -8.29 -4.52 -17.92
CA ALA A 51 -7.90 -5.51 -18.91
C ALA A 51 -6.92 -4.93 -19.96
N LEU A 52 -7.17 -3.70 -20.42
CA LEU A 52 -6.30 -2.99 -21.35
C LEU A 52 -4.91 -2.75 -20.75
N LEU A 53 -4.83 -2.28 -19.51
CA LEU A 53 -3.54 -2.08 -18.82
C LEU A 53 -2.83 -3.41 -18.57
N CYS A 54 -3.54 -4.45 -18.14
CA CYS A 54 -3.01 -5.79 -17.98
C CYS A 54 -2.42 -6.33 -19.30
N TRP A 55 -3.17 -6.23 -20.40
CA TRP A 55 -2.67 -6.62 -21.72
C TRP A 55 -1.47 -5.78 -22.15
N ALA A 56 -1.56 -4.45 -22.05
CA ALA A 56 -0.52 -3.54 -22.50
C ALA A 56 0.78 -3.71 -21.70
N GLY A 57 0.68 -3.91 -20.38
CA GLY A 57 1.80 -4.10 -19.47
C GLY A 57 2.45 -5.47 -19.59
N THR A 58 1.68 -6.52 -19.89
CA THR A 58 2.20 -7.89 -19.96
C THR A 58 2.65 -8.33 -21.36
N ARG A 59 2.12 -7.74 -22.44
CA ARG A 59 2.40 -8.17 -23.83
C ARG A 59 3.88 -8.09 -24.24
N ARG A 60 4.69 -7.25 -23.58
CA ARG A 60 6.12 -7.08 -23.88
C ARG A 60 7.04 -7.68 -22.81
N LEU A 61 6.51 -8.39 -21.82
CA LEU A 61 7.34 -9.05 -20.81
C LEU A 61 8.23 -10.09 -21.50
N GLY A 62 9.54 -9.80 -21.53
CA GLY A 62 10.55 -10.72 -22.01
C GLY A 62 10.95 -11.73 -20.93
N THR A 63 12.07 -12.40 -21.13
CA THR A 63 12.66 -13.37 -20.19
C THR A 63 13.38 -12.68 -19.03
N VAL A 64 12.69 -11.75 -18.35
CA VAL A 64 13.29 -10.95 -17.27
C VAL A 64 13.53 -11.80 -16.02
N VAL A 65 12.71 -12.83 -15.81
CA VAL A 65 12.80 -13.74 -14.66
C VAL A 65 13.05 -15.14 -15.18
N GLN A 66 14.09 -15.79 -14.65
CA GLN A 66 14.36 -17.22 -14.86
C GLN A 66 13.75 -17.99 -13.69
N ALA A 67 12.69 -18.76 -13.95
CA ALA A 67 11.95 -19.48 -12.92
C ALA A 67 11.60 -20.91 -13.35
N THR A 68 11.43 -21.80 -12.40
CA THR A 68 10.87 -23.14 -12.63
C THR A 68 9.36 -23.15 -12.39
N PRO A 69 8.59 -24.09 -12.97
CA PRO A 69 7.15 -24.20 -12.71
C PRO A 69 6.81 -24.34 -11.21
N TRP A 70 7.66 -25.03 -10.44
CA TRP A 70 7.50 -25.20 -9.00
C TRP A 70 7.66 -23.90 -8.21
N GLN A 71 8.55 -23.00 -8.64
CA GLN A 71 8.68 -21.68 -8.02
C GLN A 71 7.44 -20.83 -8.27
N VAL A 72 6.88 -20.88 -9.49
CA VAL A 72 5.62 -20.19 -9.80
C VAL A 72 4.48 -20.75 -8.96
N ALA A 73 4.32 -22.07 -8.93
CA ALA A 73 3.30 -22.74 -8.14
C ALA A 73 3.45 -22.43 -6.63
N GLY A 74 4.67 -22.42 -6.11
CA GLY A 74 4.95 -22.10 -4.71
C GLY A 74 4.54 -20.67 -4.34
N VAL A 75 4.87 -19.68 -5.16
CA VAL A 75 4.46 -18.28 -4.93
C VAL A 75 2.94 -18.15 -4.95
N VAL A 76 2.27 -18.75 -5.94
CA VAL A 76 0.81 -18.72 -6.04
C VAL A 76 0.16 -19.42 -4.85
N ALA A 77 0.69 -20.57 -4.43
CA ALA A 77 0.18 -21.31 -3.28
C ALA A 77 0.30 -20.50 -1.98
N VAL A 78 1.44 -19.84 -1.74
CA VAL A 78 1.63 -18.99 -0.56
C VAL A 78 0.67 -17.78 -0.57
N ALA A 79 0.54 -17.11 -1.72
CA ALA A 79 -0.40 -15.99 -1.85
C ALA A 79 -1.85 -16.44 -1.62
N ALA A 80 -2.27 -17.55 -2.22
CA ALA A 80 -3.60 -18.11 -2.04
C ALA A 80 -3.87 -18.54 -0.59
N ALA A 81 -2.91 -19.22 0.05
CA ALA A 81 -3.01 -19.62 1.46
C ALA A 81 -3.11 -18.39 2.38
N SER A 82 -2.31 -17.36 2.13
CA SER A 82 -2.38 -16.09 2.86
C SER A 82 -3.75 -15.42 2.71
N GLY A 83 -4.27 -15.36 1.48
CA GLY A 83 -5.60 -14.83 1.20
C GLY A 83 -6.71 -15.59 1.91
N ALA A 84 -6.70 -16.92 1.80
CA ALA A 84 -7.69 -17.77 2.47
C ALA A 84 -7.65 -17.63 3.99
N ALA A 85 -6.46 -17.67 4.59
CA ALA A 85 -6.29 -17.51 6.03
C ALA A 85 -6.76 -16.12 6.51
N ASN A 86 -6.41 -15.06 5.79
CA ASN A 86 -6.84 -13.71 6.16
C ASN A 86 -8.32 -13.46 5.88
N LEU A 87 -8.92 -14.15 4.90
CA LEU A 87 -10.36 -14.09 4.63
C LEU A 87 -11.15 -14.75 5.76
N ILE A 88 -10.69 -15.89 6.27
CA ILE A 88 -11.32 -16.54 7.44
C ILE A 88 -11.20 -15.64 8.68
N MET A 89 -10.07 -14.94 8.82
CA MET A 89 -9.72 -14.15 10.00
C MET A 89 -9.93 -12.64 9.79
N HIS A 90 -10.76 -12.23 8.83
CA HIS A 90 -10.97 -10.81 8.54
C HIS A 90 -11.64 -10.11 9.73
N ALA A 91 -11.45 -8.80 9.83
CA ALA A 91 -11.99 -7.98 10.91
C ALA A 91 -13.05 -7.01 10.38
N GLU A 92 -14.08 -6.80 11.19
CA GLU A 92 -15.24 -5.96 10.89
C GLU A 92 -15.16 -4.65 11.70
N GLN A 93 -14.15 -3.84 11.44
CA GLN A 93 -13.94 -2.60 12.18
C GLN A 93 -14.84 -1.48 11.63
N LEU A 94 -16.02 -1.30 12.25
CA LEU A 94 -17.00 -0.27 11.87
C LEU A 94 -16.99 0.97 12.77
N VAL A 95 -16.64 0.80 14.05
CA VAL A 95 -16.61 1.92 15.00
C VAL A 95 -15.35 2.75 14.77
N VAL A 96 -15.56 4.03 14.46
CA VAL A 96 -14.49 4.96 14.08
C VAL A 96 -13.59 5.30 15.27
N ARG A 97 -12.56 4.45 15.45
CA ARG A 97 -11.49 4.63 16.46
C ARG A 97 -10.13 4.88 15.82
N ARG A 98 -9.93 4.37 14.61
CA ARG A 98 -8.71 4.48 13.77
C ARG A 98 -9.10 4.37 12.30
N ASP A 99 -8.11 4.58 11.44
CA ASP A 99 -8.23 4.65 9.97
C ASP A 99 -9.07 3.54 9.32
N PRO A 100 -9.00 2.25 9.73
CA PRO A 100 -9.78 1.20 9.07
C PRO A 100 -11.28 1.47 9.11
N ALA A 101 -11.79 1.92 10.25
CA ALA A 101 -13.21 2.20 10.39
C ALA A 101 -13.63 3.44 9.57
N THR A 102 -12.77 4.45 9.47
CA THR A 102 -13.00 5.58 8.54
C THR A 102 -13.11 5.07 7.11
N TYR A 103 -12.17 4.23 6.65
CA TYR A 103 -12.24 3.64 5.32
C TYR A 103 -13.45 2.72 5.13
N ALA A 104 -13.85 1.93 6.13
CA ALA A 104 -15.01 1.04 6.04
C ALA A 104 -16.31 1.84 5.89
N GLN A 105 -16.54 2.85 6.73
CA GLN A 105 -17.72 3.70 6.66
C GLN A 105 -17.76 4.52 5.36
N TYR A 106 -16.61 5.03 4.94
CA TYR A 106 -16.44 5.73 3.66
C TYR A 106 -16.76 4.80 2.48
N THR A 107 -16.27 3.56 2.51
CA THR A 107 -16.56 2.53 1.50
C THR A 107 -18.06 2.28 1.40
N ALA A 108 -18.71 1.99 2.53
CA ALA A 108 -20.15 1.72 2.57
C ALA A 108 -20.95 2.88 1.99
N TRP A 109 -20.57 4.12 2.30
CA TRP A 109 -21.22 5.30 1.72
C TRP A 109 -21.11 5.35 0.20
N ILE A 110 -19.89 5.31 -0.35
CA ILE A 110 -19.70 5.44 -1.81
C ILE A 110 -20.21 4.21 -2.56
N ALA A 111 -20.24 3.04 -1.94
CA ALA A 111 -20.83 1.85 -2.53
C ALA A 111 -22.35 1.98 -2.73
N GLY A 112 -23.03 2.64 -1.78
CA GLY A 112 -24.49 2.87 -1.83
C GLY A 112 -24.92 4.13 -2.57
N HIS A 113 -24.12 5.20 -2.53
CA HIS A 113 -24.51 6.53 -3.02
C HIS A 113 -23.67 7.02 -4.21
N GLY A 114 -22.53 6.39 -4.48
CA GLY A 114 -21.68 6.66 -5.64
C GLY A 114 -21.08 8.06 -5.73
N SER A 115 -21.12 8.84 -4.66
CA SER A 115 -20.78 10.26 -4.67
C SER A 115 -20.21 10.74 -3.34
N LEU A 116 -19.51 11.87 -3.43
CA LEU A 116 -19.04 12.70 -2.32
C LEU A 116 -19.28 14.18 -2.65
N PRO A 117 -19.34 15.07 -1.65
CA PRO A 117 -19.24 14.80 -0.21
C PRO A 117 -20.51 14.13 0.35
N ILE A 118 -20.47 13.69 1.62
CA ILE A 118 -21.61 13.06 2.30
C ILE A 118 -22.55 14.16 2.80
N PRO A 119 -23.80 14.29 2.35
CA PRO A 119 -24.69 15.34 2.85
C PRO A 119 -24.98 15.14 4.35
N THR A 120 -25.02 16.22 5.14
CA THR A 120 -25.51 16.15 6.52
C THR A 120 -27.01 15.84 6.52
N GLN A 121 -27.47 15.01 7.47
CA GLN A 121 -28.86 14.57 7.57
C GLN A 121 -29.34 14.70 9.01
N ALA A 122 -29.60 15.92 9.49
CA ALA A 122 -30.08 16.16 10.85
C ALA A 122 -31.42 15.46 11.12
N GLU A 123 -32.24 15.34 10.08
CA GLU A 123 -33.55 14.69 10.11
C GLU A 123 -33.42 13.20 10.45
N ALA A 124 -32.31 12.54 10.07
CA ALA A 124 -32.03 11.16 10.45
C ALA A 124 -31.84 10.99 11.98
N PHE A 125 -31.58 12.09 12.69
CA PHE A 125 -31.37 12.14 14.14
C PHE A 125 -32.52 12.83 14.88
N GLY A 126 -33.67 13.04 14.22
CA GLY A 126 -34.83 13.70 14.83
C GLY A 126 -34.92 15.21 14.58
N GLY A 127 -34.05 15.75 13.73
CA GLY A 127 -34.03 17.16 13.32
C GLY A 127 -32.82 17.93 13.83
N PRO A 128 -32.75 19.24 13.52
CA PRO A 128 -31.65 20.09 13.99
C PRO A 128 -31.61 20.18 15.52
N ASP A 129 -30.49 19.79 16.12
CA ASP A 129 -30.24 19.87 17.56
C ASP A 129 -28.86 20.52 17.82
N PRO A 130 -28.73 21.46 18.77
CA PRO A 130 -27.44 22.10 19.08
C PRO A 130 -26.33 21.17 19.56
N GLY A 131 -26.68 19.99 20.09
CA GLY A 131 -25.75 18.94 20.50
C GLY A 131 -25.36 17.99 19.37
N LEU A 132 -25.98 18.11 18.19
CA LEU A 132 -25.65 17.29 17.03
C LEU A 132 -24.45 17.91 16.28
N ALA A 133 -23.36 17.16 16.23
CA ALA A 133 -22.17 17.47 15.44
C ALA A 133 -21.99 16.41 14.35
N PHE A 134 -21.55 16.84 13.17
CA PHE A 134 -21.35 15.97 12.01
C PHE A 134 -19.87 15.69 11.70
N ASP A 135 -18.96 16.27 12.46
CA ASP A 135 -17.55 15.92 12.45
C ASP A 135 -17.25 14.78 13.43
N SER A 136 -16.21 14.00 13.12
CA SER A 136 -15.68 12.96 14.00
C SER A 136 -14.24 12.62 13.61
N VAL A 137 -13.62 11.65 14.29
CA VAL A 137 -12.28 11.19 13.90
C VAL A 137 -12.31 10.70 12.44
N GLY A 138 -11.50 11.29 11.57
CA GLY A 138 -11.43 10.92 10.15
C GLY A 138 -12.56 11.45 9.26
N PHE A 139 -13.47 12.26 9.79
CA PHE A 139 -14.55 12.90 9.04
C PHE A 139 -14.71 14.36 9.47
N TYR A 140 -14.70 15.28 8.50
CA TYR A 140 -14.79 16.71 8.77
C TYR A 140 -16.11 17.27 8.29
N ASP A 141 -16.77 18.07 9.13
CA ASP A 141 -17.87 18.92 8.68
C ASP A 141 -17.31 20.05 7.79
N THR A 142 -17.85 20.19 6.59
CA THR A 142 -17.44 21.15 5.58
C THR A 142 -18.67 21.63 4.81
N ASN A 143 -19.15 22.83 5.14
CA ASN A 143 -20.23 23.53 4.45
C ASN A 143 -21.55 22.71 4.36
N GLY A 144 -21.98 22.07 5.46
CA GLY A 144 -23.22 21.27 5.47
C GLY A 144 -23.06 19.91 4.78
N ALA A 145 -21.82 19.43 4.68
CA ALA A 145 -21.50 18.10 4.21
C ALA A 145 -20.32 17.53 5.01
N VAL A 146 -20.28 16.22 5.16
CA VAL A 146 -19.21 15.49 5.80
C VAL A 146 -18.22 15.02 4.74
N THR A 147 -16.95 15.38 4.93
CA THR A 147 -15.85 14.99 4.04
C THR A 147 -14.94 13.97 4.74
N PRO A 148 -14.70 12.80 4.14
CA PRO A 148 -13.71 11.86 4.67
C PRO A 148 -12.30 12.45 4.60
N GLN A 149 -11.49 12.21 5.62
CA GLN A 149 -10.09 12.68 5.68
C GLN A 149 -9.21 12.07 4.58
N PHE A 150 -9.47 10.82 4.21
CA PHE A 150 -8.58 10.03 3.38
C PHE A 150 -8.98 10.04 1.89
N MET A 151 -8.01 9.69 1.03
CA MET A 151 -8.24 9.56 -0.41
C MET A 151 -9.20 8.40 -0.74
N PRO A 152 -10.02 8.52 -1.81
CA PRO A 152 -11.01 7.50 -2.20
C PRO A 152 -10.42 6.20 -2.76
N GLY A 153 -9.09 6.11 -2.97
CA GLY A 153 -8.45 4.96 -3.62
C GLY A 153 -8.82 3.61 -3.00
N PRO A 154 -8.47 3.35 -1.72
CA PRO A 154 -8.85 2.11 -1.05
C PRO A 154 -10.37 1.89 -0.99
N PRO A 155 -11.21 2.87 -0.60
CA PRO A 155 -12.67 2.72 -0.62
C PRO A 155 -13.25 2.29 -1.97
N MET A 156 -12.77 2.84 -3.09
CA MET A 156 -13.24 2.43 -4.43
C MET A 156 -12.88 0.98 -4.78
N LEU A 157 -11.85 0.41 -4.15
CA LEU A 157 -11.53 -1.02 -4.28
C LEU A 157 -12.42 -1.85 -3.37
N PHE A 158 -12.57 -1.42 -2.11
CA PHE A 158 -13.35 -2.14 -1.12
C PHE A 158 -14.85 -2.17 -1.44
N SER A 159 -15.38 -1.18 -2.15
CA SER A 159 -16.80 -1.10 -2.55
C SER A 159 -17.25 -2.28 -3.40
N ILE A 160 -16.32 -2.97 -4.07
CA ILE A 160 -16.58 -4.23 -4.76
C ILE A 160 -17.19 -5.26 -3.78
N GLY A 161 -16.66 -5.33 -2.55
CA GLY A 161 -17.15 -6.22 -1.50
C GLY A 161 -18.58 -5.90 -1.12
N ASP A 162 -18.90 -4.63 -0.85
CA ASP A 162 -20.25 -4.16 -0.54
C ASP A 162 -21.25 -4.54 -1.64
N TRP A 163 -20.89 -4.35 -2.92
CA TRP A 163 -21.77 -4.68 -4.04
C TRP A 163 -22.07 -6.18 -4.17
N PHE A 164 -21.20 -7.04 -3.66
CA PHE A 164 -21.40 -8.49 -3.60
C PHE A 164 -21.96 -8.97 -2.24
N GLY A 165 -22.28 -8.06 -1.31
CA GLY A 165 -22.75 -8.42 0.04
C GLY A 165 -21.66 -9.01 0.95
N ALA A 166 -20.39 -8.77 0.64
CA ALA A 166 -19.23 -9.24 1.38
C ALA A 166 -18.22 -8.08 1.64
N PRO A 167 -18.61 -7.04 2.40
CA PRO A 167 -17.88 -5.77 2.52
C PRO A 167 -16.42 -5.91 3.00
N PHE A 168 -16.11 -6.95 3.79
CA PHE A 168 -14.78 -7.17 4.37
C PHE A 168 -13.96 -8.26 3.67
N ALA A 169 -14.44 -8.80 2.53
CA ALA A 169 -13.74 -9.85 1.80
C ALA A 169 -12.62 -9.30 0.88
N VAL A 170 -12.69 -8.03 0.50
CA VAL A 170 -11.72 -7.42 -0.44
C VAL A 170 -10.34 -7.17 0.19
N PRO A 171 -10.20 -6.67 1.44
CA PRO A 171 -8.87 -6.47 2.01
C PRO A 171 -8.01 -7.75 2.06
N PRO A 172 -8.52 -8.93 2.47
CA PRO A 172 -7.75 -10.18 2.43
C PRO A 172 -7.33 -10.60 1.02
N LEU A 173 -8.21 -10.40 0.04
CA LEU A 173 -7.91 -10.66 -1.37
C LEU A 173 -6.76 -9.76 -1.85
N LEU A 174 -6.82 -8.46 -1.56
CA LEU A 174 -5.74 -7.53 -1.88
C LEU A 174 -4.45 -7.89 -1.13
N GLY A 175 -4.54 -8.39 0.10
CA GLY A 175 -3.40 -8.88 0.86
C GLY A 175 -2.66 -10.00 0.13
N ALA A 176 -3.39 -11.00 -0.37
CA ALA A 176 -2.83 -12.07 -1.19
C ALA A 176 -2.15 -11.54 -2.46
N LEU A 177 -2.78 -10.55 -3.12
CA LEU A 177 -2.22 -9.91 -4.30
C LEU A 177 -0.96 -9.08 -3.99
N ALA A 178 -0.88 -8.47 -2.81
CA ALA A 178 0.33 -7.78 -2.34
C ALA A 178 1.49 -8.77 -2.12
N VAL A 179 1.21 -9.95 -1.54
CA VAL A 179 2.19 -11.04 -1.41
C VAL A 179 2.73 -11.48 -2.77
N LEU A 180 1.82 -11.70 -3.73
CA LEU A 180 2.19 -12.05 -5.10
C LEU A 180 3.06 -10.96 -5.74
N THR A 181 2.68 -9.69 -5.58
CA THR A 181 3.38 -8.55 -6.18
C THR A 181 4.80 -8.40 -5.63
N LEU A 182 4.99 -8.52 -4.31
CA LEU A 182 6.33 -8.46 -3.70
C LEU A 182 7.21 -9.62 -4.18
N ALA A 183 6.67 -10.84 -4.26
CA ALA A 183 7.40 -11.99 -4.77
C ALA A 183 7.97 -11.73 -6.18
N GLY A 184 7.24 -10.98 -7.01
CA GLY A 184 7.69 -10.52 -8.33
C GLY A 184 8.87 -9.57 -8.31
N VAL A 185 8.92 -8.65 -7.34
CA VAL A 185 10.08 -7.75 -7.15
C VAL A 185 11.30 -8.57 -6.75
N VAL A 186 11.16 -9.48 -5.78
CA VAL A 186 12.27 -10.33 -5.33
C VAL A 186 12.74 -11.25 -6.46
N ALA A 187 11.83 -11.80 -7.26
CA ALA A 187 12.18 -12.63 -8.41
C ALA A 187 13.04 -11.86 -9.45
N ARG A 188 12.80 -10.56 -9.62
CA ARG A 188 13.55 -9.68 -10.52
C ARG A 188 14.91 -9.27 -9.95
N LEU A 189 14.99 -8.97 -8.66
CA LEU A 189 16.19 -8.40 -8.03
C LEU A 189 17.15 -9.46 -7.47
N ALA A 190 16.62 -10.51 -6.85
CA ALA A 190 17.40 -11.58 -6.20
C ALA A 190 17.32 -12.93 -6.92
N GLY A 191 16.39 -13.06 -7.88
CA GLY A 191 16.13 -14.29 -8.63
C GLY A 191 14.97 -15.11 -8.07
N ALA A 192 14.32 -15.91 -8.92
CA ALA A 192 13.08 -16.61 -8.61
C ALA A 192 13.19 -17.65 -7.47
N ARG A 193 14.39 -18.15 -7.17
CA ARG A 193 14.63 -19.07 -6.05
C ARG A 193 14.26 -18.49 -4.68
N TRP A 194 14.34 -17.16 -4.54
CA TRP A 194 14.02 -16.47 -3.29
C TRP A 194 12.57 -15.98 -3.24
N ALA A 195 11.84 -16.05 -4.36
CA ALA A 195 10.48 -15.50 -4.46
C ALA A 195 9.50 -16.21 -3.52
N VAL A 196 9.58 -17.53 -3.39
CA VAL A 196 8.71 -18.31 -2.49
C VAL A 196 9.00 -17.98 -1.03
N LEU A 197 10.28 -17.89 -0.66
CA LEU A 197 10.67 -17.53 0.71
C LEU A 197 10.23 -16.11 1.05
N ALA A 198 10.43 -15.16 0.15
CA ALA A 198 9.99 -13.77 0.34
C ALA A 198 8.46 -13.66 0.45
N ALA A 199 7.73 -14.39 -0.39
CA ALA A 199 6.28 -14.47 -0.29
C ALA A 199 5.85 -14.99 1.09
N LEU A 200 6.50 -16.05 1.58
CA LEU A 200 6.18 -16.65 2.88
C LEU A 200 6.48 -15.67 4.03
N VAL A 201 7.66 -15.07 4.04
CA VAL A 201 8.08 -14.09 5.05
C VAL A 201 7.12 -12.92 5.09
N LEU A 202 6.73 -12.38 3.94
CA LEU A 202 5.75 -11.29 3.89
C LEU A 202 4.38 -11.74 4.41
N ALA A 203 3.89 -12.90 3.94
CA ALA A 203 2.58 -13.44 4.26
C ALA A 203 2.36 -13.69 5.76
N VAL A 204 3.42 -14.04 6.50
CA VAL A 204 3.36 -14.30 7.95
C VAL A 204 3.80 -13.10 8.79
N SER A 205 4.27 -12.01 8.17
CA SER A 205 4.69 -10.83 8.90
C SER A 205 3.50 -10.14 9.56
N MET A 206 3.67 -9.75 10.83
CA MET A 206 2.60 -9.13 11.62
C MET A 206 1.96 -7.90 10.95
N PRO A 207 2.72 -6.96 10.34
CA PRO A 207 2.12 -5.80 9.68
C PRO A 207 1.18 -6.20 8.53
N ILE A 208 1.57 -7.22 7.74
CA ILE A 208 0.78 -7.67 6.59
C ILE A 208 -0.44 -8.46 7.04
N LEU A 209 -0.31 -9.32 8.06
CA LEU A 209 -1.46 -10.02 8.63
C LEU A 209 -2.49 -9.02 9.16
N TYR A 210 -2.05 -7.99 9.90
CA TYR A 210 -2.93 -6.98 10.45
C TYR A 210 -3.62 -6.15 9.36
N THR A 211 -2.84 -5.61 8.41
CA THR A 211 -3.39 -4.73 7.37
C THR A 211 -4.19 -5.47 6.30
N SER A 212 -3.92 -6.75 6.05
CA SER A 212 -4.71 -7.57 5.10
C SER A 212 -6.07 -8.00 5.66
N ARG A 213 -6.30 -7.92 6.97
CA ARG A 213 -7.57 -8.31 7.60
C ARG A 213 -8.51 -7.14 7.81
N SER A 214 -8.10 -5.92 7.50
CA SER A 214 -8.87 -4.70 7.77
C SER A 214 -8.74 -3.74 6.61
N THR A 215 -9.61 -2.73 6.58
CA THR A 215 -9.74 -1.73 5.51
C THR A 215 -8.63 -0.68 5.56
N PHE A 216 -7.37 -1.10 5.44
CA PHE A 216 -6.20 -0.22 5.41
C PHE A 216 -5.80 0.16 3.98
N SER A 217 -5.20 1.34 3.82
CA SER A 217 -4.69 1.84 2.54
C SER A 217 -3.35 1.23 2.13
N GLU A 218 -2.66 0.63 3.08
CA GLU A 218 -1.30 0.14 2.99
C GLU A 218 -1.22 -1.00 1.98
N ILE A 219 -2.16 -1.94 2.01
CA ILE A 219 -2.19 -3.09 1.11
C ILE A 219 -2.35 -2.65 -0.37
N PRO A 220 -3.36 -1.84 -0.75
CA PRO A 220 -3.42 -1.25 -2.09
C PRO A 220 -2.15 -0.50 -2.49
N SER A 221 -1.57 0.27 -1.55
CA SER A 221 -0.36 1.06 -1.79
C SER A 221 0.86 0.17 -2.07
N LEU A 222 1.03 -0.93 -1.33
CA LEU A 222 2.10 -1.92 -1.56
C LEU A 222 1.97 -2.58 -2.94
N ILE A 223 0.74 -2.91 -3.36
CA ILE A 223 0.50 -3.44 -4.71
C ILE A 223 0.98 -2.44 -5.77
N LEU A 224 0.54 -1.19 -5.68
CA LEU A 224 0.90 -0.16 -6.66
C LEU A 224 2.41 0.14 -6.64
N LEU A 225 3.01 0.26 -5.46
CA LEU A 225 4.43 0.54 -5.28
C LEU A 225 5.31 -0.58 -5.86
N PHE A 226 5.10 -1.82 -5.42
CA PHE A 226 5.95 -2.94 -5.84
C PHE A 226 5.67 -3.41 -7.27
N GLY A 227 4.42 -3.31 -7.72
CA GLY A 227 4.09 -3.57 -9.12
C GLY A 227 4.68 -2.50 -10.05
N GLY A 228 4.61 -1.22 -9.65
CA GLY A 228 5.28 -0.12 -10.35
C GLY A 228 6.80 -0.30 -10.41
N LEU A 229 7.41 -0.73 -9.31
CA LEU A 229 8.84 -1.05 -9.25
C LEU A 229 9.20 -2.20 -10.20
N SER A 230 8.40 -3.26 -10.23
CA SER A 230 8.57 -4.39 -11.16
C SER A 230 8.49 -3.95 -12.62
N LEU A 231 7.50 -3.13 -12.97
CA LEU A 231 7.32 -2.61 -14.32
C LEU A 231 8.47 -1.67 -14.73
N THR A 232 8.93 -0.83 -13.80
CA THR A 232 10.07 0.08 -14.02
C THR A 232 11.35 -0.72 -14.26
N HIS A 233 11.60 -1.74 -13.44
CA HIS A 233 12.73 -2.65 -13.62
C HIS A 233 12.67 -3.36 -15.00
N ASP A 234 11.51 -3.86 -15.38
CA ASP A 234 11.32 -4.54 -16.67
C ASP A 234 11.54 -3.60 -17.87
N ALA A 235 11.15 -2.33 -17.74
CA ALA A 235 11.37 -1.30 -18.75
C ALA A 235 12.87 -0.95 -18.89
N LEU A 236 13.56 -0.73 -17.78
CA LEU A 236 15.00 -0.39 -17.76
C LEU A 236 15.86 -1.54 -18.30
N THR A 237 15.61 -2.77 -17.87
CA THR A 237 16.36 -3.94 -18.37
C THR A 237 16.13 -4.18 -19.86
N ARG A 238 14.94 -3.90 -20.38
CA ARG A 238 14.67 -3.97 -21.83
C ARG A 238 15.43 -2.88 -22.60
N SER A 239 15.45 -1.66 -22.08
CA SER A 239 16.19 -0.56 -22.70
C SER A 239 17.68 -0.90 -22.86
N VAL A 240 18.31 -1.40 -21.79
CA VAL A 240 19.72 -1.83 -21.81
C VAL A 240 19.97 -2.93 -22.85
N ARG A 241 19.10 -3.96 -22.91
CA ARG A 241 19.21 -5.03 -23.91
C ARG A 241 19.08 -4.51 -25.35
N ASN A 242 18.13 -3.60 -25.60
CA ASN A 242 17.92 -3.04 -26.93
C ASN A 242 19.10 -2.18 -27.38
N SER A 243 19.72 -1.42 -26.47
CA SER A 243 20.94 -0.65 -26.73
C SER A 243 22.13 -1.56 -27.04
N ALA A 244 22.29 -2.66 -26.30
CA ALA A 244 23.36 -3.64 -26.54
C ALA A 244 23.15 -4.44 -27.85
N ALA A 245 21.89 -4.67 -28.25
CA ALA A 245 21.53 -5.40 -29.47
C ALA A 245 21.56 -4.54 -30.75
N SER A 246 21.95 -3.26 -30.67
CA SER A 246 22.17 -2.41 -31.85
C SER A 246 23.67 -2.28 -32.15
N PRO A 247 24.33 -3.27 -32.77
CA PRO A 247 25.69 -3.12 -33.29
C PRO A 247 25.62 -2.30 -34.59
N GLY A 248 25.63 -0.97 -34.51
CA GLY A 248 25.59 -0.16 -35.74
C GLY A 248 25.14 1.29 -35.64
N SER A 249 25.72 2.09 -34.74
CA SER A 249 26.11 3.45 -35.14
C SER A 249 27.62 3.54 -35.10
N GLY A 250 28.25 2.62 -35.83
CA GLY A 250 29.61 2.83 -36.29
C GLY A 250 29.61 4.13 -37.09
N ARG A 251 29.96 5.23 -36.43
CA ARG A 251 30.40 6.47 -37.05
C ARG A 251 31.75 6.16 -37.68
N GLY A 252 31.72 5.35 -38.74
CA GLY A 252 32.79 5.17 -39.69
C GLY A 252 32.95 6.50 -40.41
N GLY A 253 33.69 7.41 -39.78
CA GLY A 253 34.29 8.54 -40.48
C GLY A 253 35.30 7.98 -41.46
N ARG A 254 34.83 7.51 -42.62
CA ARG A 254 35.66 7.43 -43.82
C ARG A 254 36.02 8.86 -44.18
N ARG A 255 37.18 9.29 -43.69
CA ARG A 255 37.92 10.43 -44.22
C ARG A 255 38.21 10.07 -45.69
N PRO A 256 37.78 10.87 -46.68
CA PRO A 256 38.26 10.65 -48.03
C PRO A 256 39.73 11.03 -48.06
N GLU A 257 40.61 10.05 -48.22
CA GLU A 257 41.99 10.30 -48.58
C GLU A 257 42.00 11.02 -49.94
N ARG A 258 42.30 12.32 -49.90
CA ARG A 258 42.79 13.02 -51.09
C ARG A 258 44.27 12.68 -51.18
N GLY A 259 44.63 11.93 -52.21
CA GLY A 259 46.02 11.72 -52.58
C GLY A 259 46.69 13.06 -52.88
N TRP A 260 47.81 13.30 -52.22
CA TRP A 260 48.86 14.18 -52.70
C TRP A 260 50.18 13.45 -52.47
N GLY A 261 50.89 13.21 -53.58
CA GLY A 261 52.24 12.69 -53.56
C GLY A 261 53.21 13.68 -52.92
N GLY A 262 54.27 13.13 -52.35
CA GLY A 262 55.37 13.86 -51.76
C GLY A 262 56.24 12.89 -50.98
N GLU A 263 57.23 12.31 -51.66
CA GLU A 263 58.39 11.70 -51.03
C GLU A 263 59.03 12.68 -50.03
N LEU A 264 59.55 12.15 -48.92
CA LEU A 264 60.89 12.46 -48.38
C LEU A 264 61.16 11.67 -47.09
N SER A 265 62.15 10.79 -47.20
CA SER A 265 63.25 10.50 -46.26
C SER A 265 63.00 10.04 -44.82
N ALA A 266 63.76 8.99 -44.49
CA ALA A 266 63.96 8.38 -43.18
C ALA A 266 64.78 9.26 -42.22
N GLU A 267 64.51 9.11 -40.91
CA GLU A 267 65.50 8.73 -39.86
C GLU A 267 64.82 8.60 -38.47
N PRO A 268 65.43 7.87 -37.51
CA PRO A 268 64.76 7.35 -36.32
C PRO A 268 65.13 8.09 -35.01
N GLY A 269 64.29 7.90 -33.97
CA GLY A 269 64.70 8.10 -32.57
C GLY A 269 63.87 9.11 -31.77
N GLY A 270 63.45 8.71 -30.57
CA GLY A 270 62.94 9.64 -29.56
C GLY A 270 61.96 9.02 -28.57
N ASP A 271 62.49 8.37 -27.51
CA ASP A 271 61.78 8.22 -26.24
C ASP A 271 61.31 9.58 -25.72
N ARG A 272 60.05 9.67 -25.24
CA ARG A 272 59.66 10.53 -24.10
C ARG A 272 58.18 10.35 -23.72
N SER A 273 58.02 9.65 -22.60
CA SER A 273 57.33 10.07 -21.37
C SER A 273 55.95 10.75 -21.45
N LEU A 274 54.98 10.07 -20.84
CA LEU A 274 53.69 10.57 -20.34
C LEU A 274 53.87 11.78 -19.40
N PRO A 275 52.92 12.73 -19.36
CA PRO A 275 52.61 13.47 -18.16
C PRO A 275 51.36 12.89 -17.48
N THR A 276 51.56 12.46 -16.25
CA THR A 276 50.55 12.32 -15.21
C THR A 276 50.13 13.71 -14.76
N GLU A 277 48.86 14.09 -14.91
CA GLU A 277 48.29 15.21 -14.15
C GLU A 277 47.25 14.70 -13.15
N LEU A 278 47.60 14.93 -11.88
CA LEU A 278 46.73 14.92 -10.71
C LEU A 278 45.94 16.24 -10.66
N GLY A 279 44.69 16.15 -10.19
CA GLY A 279 43.98 17.25 -9.53
C GLY A 279 42.87 17.89 -10.35
N ASP A 280 41.61 17.61 -10.00
CA ASP A 280 40.79 18.63 -9.33
C ASP A 280 39.39 18.09 -9.00
N ASP A 281 39.12 18.03 -7.69
CA ASP A 281 37.80 17.87 -7.09
C ASP A 281 36.91 19.06 -7.45
N ARG A 282 35.75 18.79 -8.06
CA ARG A 282 34.67 19.78 -8.20
C ARG A 282 33.40 19.32 -7.51
N SER A 283 33.33 19.70 -6.24
CA SER A 283 32.12 19.78 -5.42
C SER A 283 31.14 20.81 -6.01
N LEU A 284 29.90 20.40 -6.25
CA LEU A 284 28.81 21.29 -6.65
C LEU A 284 28.19 21.99 -5.42
N PRO A 285 27.82 23.27 -5.49
CA PRO A 285 27.22 23.99 -4.37
C PRO A 285 25.71 23.71 -4.23
N ALA A 286 25.28 23.46 -2.99
CA ALA A 286 23.88 23.41 -2.59
C ALA A 286 23.34 24.83 -2.33
N ASN A 287 22.15 25.13 -2.85
CA ASN A 287 21.43 26.39 -2.60
C ASN A 287 20.45 26.19 -1.40
N PRO A 288 20.38 27.10 -0.42
CA PRO A 288 19.54 26.95 0.77
C PRO A 288 18.15 27.56 0.58
N GLY A 289 17.12 26.90 1.12
CA GLY A 289 15.76 27.45 1.17
C GLY A 289 14.76 26.59 1.95
N GLY A 290 14.56 26.91 3.23
CA GLY A 290 13.23 26.93 3.86
C GLY A 290 12.66 25.63 4.43
N HIS A 291 12.94 25.41 5.72
CA HIS A 291 12.46 24.36 6.62
C HIS A 291 10.94 24.31 6.86
N HIS A 292 10.38 23.10 7.00
CA HIS A 292 9.44 22.72 8.07
C HIS A 292 9.43 21.18 8.20
N SER A 293 10.16 20.64 9.17
CA SER A 293 10.14 19.21 9.52
C SER A 293 9.82 19.07 11.00
N LEU A 294 8.62 18.57 11.31
CA LEU A 294 8.23 18.13 12.64
C LEU A 294 8.92 16.79 12.94
N LEU A 295 9.94 16.84 13.79
CA LEU A 295 10.59 15.68 14.39
C LEU A 295 9.65 15.04 15.41
N ALA A 296 9.25 13.80 15.17
CA ALA A 296 8.70 12.90 16.18
C ALA A 296 9.87 12.23 16.91
N ASN A 297 9.93 12.41 18.24
CA ASN A 297 10.89 11.76 19.13
C ASN A 297 10.73 10.22 19.12
N PRO A 298 11.83 9.44 19.05
CA PRO A 298 11.80 8.03 19.41
C PRO A 298 11.85 7.90 20.94
N GLY A 299 10.70 7.59 21.55
CA GLY A 299 10.60 7.23 22.97
C GLY A 299 11.18 5.83 23.22
N GLY A 300 12.13 5.75 24.14
CA GLY A 300 12.92 4.57 24.44
C GLY A 300 12.25 3.49 25.28
N ASP A 301 12.98 2.39 25.37
CA ASP A 301 12.65 1.15 26.06
C ASP A 301 12.61 1.37 27.59
N HIS A 302 11.46 1.10 28.21
CA HIS A 302 11.36 0.97 29.66
C HIS A 302 11.18 -0.50 30.03
N SER A 303 12.29 -1.11 30.43
CA SER A 303 12.34 -2.36 31.18
C SER A 303 11.89 -2.11 32.62
N LEU A 304 10.81 -2.78 33.03
CA LEU A 304 10.36 -2.81 34.42
C LEU A 304 11.21 -3.84 35.17
N SER A 305 12.16 -3.35 35.98
CA SER A 305 12.81 -4.14 37.03
C SER A 305 12.09 -3.92 38.36
N ALA A 306 11.66 -5.03 38.95
CA ALA A 306 11.03 -5.09 40.27
C ALA A 306 12.07 -5.21 41.41
N GLU A 307 11.61 -4.83 42.61
CA GLU A 307 12.09 -5.15 43.98
C GLU A 307 12.46 -3.93 44.85
N PRO A 308 12.41 -4.03 46.20
CA PRO A 308 11.26 -4.35 47.04
C PRO A 308 11.09 -3.32 48.19
N GLY A 309 10.08 -3.52 49.05
CA GLY A 309 9.52 -2.51 49.95
C GLY A 309 10.42 -1.92 51.04
N GLY A 310 9.98 -0.76 51.54
CA GLY A 310 10.53 -0.08 52.71
C GLY A 310 9.49 0.86 53.33
N HIS A 311 9.03 0.52 54.53
CA HIS A 311 8.18 1.35 55.38
C HIS A 311 8.89 2.66 55.76
N ARG A 312 8.17 3.79 55.75
CA ARG A 312 8.44 4.89 56.70
C ARG A 312 7.26 5.84 56.86
N SER A 313 7.04 6.17 58.13
CA SER A 313 5.88 6.81 58.73
C SER A 313 5.80 8.32 58.50
N LEU A 314 4.57 8.83 58.52
CA LEU A 314 4.20 10.25 58.57
C LEU A 314 4.60 10.91 59.91
N PRO A 315 4.76 12.24 59.93
CA PRO A 315 4.48 13.06 61.10
C PRO A 315 3.20 13.91 60.93
N ASP A 316 2.34 13.86 61.95
CA ASP A 316 1.34 14.88 62.38
C ASP A 316 2.07 16.21 62.74
N GLU A 317 1.55 17.45 62.74
CA GLU A 317 0.25 18.13 62.92
C GLU A 317 0.52 19.66 62.63
N PRO A 318 -0.33 20.70 62.89
CA PRO A 318 -1.79 20.80 62.99
C PRO A 318 -2.41 22.00 62.19
N GLY A 319 -3.74 21.95 61.99
CA GLY A 319 -4.69 23.07 62.19
C GLY A 319 -4.76 24.25 61.21
N GLY A 320 -5.77 24.25 60.33
CA GLY A 320 -6.22 25.45 59.60
C GLY A 320 -7.39 25.19 58.66
N GLY A 321 -8.62 25.20 59.18
CA GLY A 321 -9.82 24.83 58.44
C GLY A 321 -10.32 25.88 57.44
N ARG A 322 -10.91 25.41 56.33
CA ARG A 322 -12.13 25.95 55.68
C ARG A 322 -12.58 25.06 54.50
N GLY A 323 -13.67 24.32 54.74
CA GLY A 323 -14.80 24.02 53.84
C GLY A 323 -14.59 23.53 52.40
N LEU A 324 -14.86 22.23 52.18
CA LEU A 324 -15.35 21.65 50.92
C LEU A 324 -16.85 21.33 51.03
N PRO A 325 -17.57 21.18 49.90
CA PRO A 325 -18.45 20.01 49.76
C PRO A 325 -18.11 19.26 48.45
N ALA A 326 -17.65 18.01 48.53
CA ALA A 326 -18.44 16.77 48.65
C ALA A 326 -18.72 16.12 47.28
N LYS A 327 -17.80 15.24 46.85
CA LYS A 327 -18.13 14.11 45.99
C LYS A 327 -19.02 13.13 46.77
N ARG A 328 -20.18 12.76 46.23
CA ARG A 328 -20.93 11.58 46.68
C ARG A 328 -20.67 10.41 45.75
N GLY A 329 -20.23 9.31 46.34
CA GLY A 329 -20.32 7.98 45.76
C GLY A 329 -21.29 7.11 46.55
N TRP A 330 -21.80 6.08 45.86
CA TRP A 330 -22.38 4.83 46.33
C TRP A 330 -23.85 4.80 46.79
N GLY A 331 -24.65 4.06 46.02
CA GLY A 331 -25.83 3.32 46.46
C GLY A 331 -25.91 2.02 45.67
N ARG A 332 -25.81 0.88 46.36
CA ARG A 332 -25.97 -0.48 45.81
C ARG A 332 -27.43 -0.95 45.89
N SER A 333 -27.73 -1.89 44.99
CA SER A 333 -28.68 -3.01 45.09
C SER A 333 -30.18 -2.75 44.99
N LEU A 334 -30.78 -3.29 43.92
CA LEU A 334 -31.94 -4.18 44.04
C LEU A 334 -31.73 -5.41 43.13
N SER A 335 -31.85 -6.58 43.76
CA SER A 335 -31.86 -7.91 43.18
C SER A 335 -33.31 -8.27 42.83
N ALA A 336 -33.55 -8.84 41.66
CA ALA A 336 -34.83 -9.49 41.32
C ALA A 336 -34.54 -10.96 40.95
N GLY A 337 -35.04 -11.87 41.79
CA GLY A 337 -35.08 -13.31 41.57
C GLY A 337 -36.24 -13.75 40.67
N PRO A 338 -36.41 -15.08 40.45
CA PRO A 338 -36.64 -15.65 39.13
C PRO A 338 -38.11 -15.88 38.77
N GLY A 339 -38.44 -15.70 37.49
CA GLY A 339 -39.70 -16.13 36.88
C GLY A 339 -39.52 -17.40 36.05
N VAL A 340 -40.22 -18.46 36.46
CA VAL A 340 -40.31 -19.77 35.82
C VAL A 340 -41.15 -19.70 34.53
N GLY A 341 -40.73 -20.40 33.47
CA GLY A 341 -41.56 -20.65 32.27
C GLY A 341 -40.89 -21.60 31.28
N ARG A 342 -41.42 -22.82 31.16
CA ARG A 342 -40.90 -23.97 30.39
C ARG A 342 -41.11 -23.85 28.87
N GLY A 343 -40.12 -24.32 28.10
CA GLY A 343 -40.22 -25.41 27.11
C GLY A 343 -41.22 -25.37 25.95
N LEU A 344 -40.67 -25.20 24.73
CA LEU A 344 -40.83 -25.97 23.48
C LEU A 344 -42.21 -26.53 23.06
N ALA A 345 -42.64 -26.21 21.83
CA ALA A 345 -43.20 -27.17 20.89
C ALA A 345 -43.06 -26.69 19.43
N TRP A 346 -42.70 -27.64 18.56
CA TRP A 346 -42.68 -27.54 17.10
C TRP A 346 -44.09 -27.51 16.50
N GLY A 347 -44.21 -26.89 15.33
CA GLY A 347 -45.38 -26.90 14.44
C GLY A 347 -45.10 -26.06 13.20
#